data_AF-A0A812Q705-F1
#
_entry.id   AF-A0A812Q705-F1
#
_cell.length_a   1.000
_cell.length_b   1.000
_cell.length_c   1.000
_cell.angle_alpha   90.00
_cell.angle_beta   90.00
_cell.angle_gamma   90.00
#
_symmetry.space_group_name_H-M   'P 1'
#
loop_
_entity.id
_entity.type
_entity.pdbx_description
1 polymer ?
#
loop_
_entity_poly.entity_id
_entity_poly.type
_entity_poly.pdbx_seq_one_letter_code
_entity_poly.pdbx_strand_id
1 'polypeptide(L)'
;SGGGGARVNENFTQGRNSSAIFRSCSASEYGGGLYAGGSFSQAEESAVTFENCTGSGGGGARVNENFTQGRNSSAIFRSCSASFGDGGGVATKILNGNGSMHFKACRARTGGGLSITGGTVRHDGSLAFEECNASNTGGGLYMVGGQGLFGKLLFDRCDADVAAAALAAIAANGTEAELRLEELSLLRDSEGNGDDIAVAGLLKLGSVHLSTASSSGIYIAAHNLSLEDVMDCTNTSACTFYANAATRAGFLCPLGTGWVDFEAWHGFGCLACKPGDTQVLNVTGRPCSQCPEGASKCLASELKMEPGLMVELEDIKRSFHCPNEAACPGGDVSQGRVHLAMCAAGYRGQGCTSCSDEHAMADSSVFSCTACSTDRRVQAVQWITFLSQRTFLFAIGALSAFGAKKAGDLKQSSIYLNQLMAFATISNTILAAVLQTQTAKDIKSAAANFFFNAAVHTAEAASGQGSLRSASSQCLLSLTYGLEASISDNPEGCGSRAHFIAVLDEGFSGCAHRRLERLSRKDSRHRNPYCLMPRTF
;
A
#
# COMPACT_ATOMS: atom_id res chain seq x y z
N SER A 1 43.75 10.62 37.06
CA SER A 1 44.13 9.22 36.81
C SER A 1 42.99 8.45 36.16
N GLY A 2 43.30 7.59 35.18
CA GLY A 2 42.29 6.81 34.45
C GLY A 2 41.71 5.60 35.19
N GLY A 3 40.44 5.26 34.90
CA GLY A 3 39.73 4.11 35.49
C GLY A 3 39.17 4.40 36.87
N GLY A 4 38.15 5.26 36.98
CA GLY A 4 37.64 5.77 38.26
C GLY A 4 37.09 4.70 39.20
N GLY A 5 36.55 3.61 38.67
CA GLY A 5 36.19 2.42 39.43
C GLY A 5 37.28 1.34 39.39
N ALA A 6 37.77 1.00 38.19
CA ALA A 6 38.88 0.07 38.01
C ALA A 6 39.84 0.51 36.90
N ARG A 7 41.14 0.34 37.17
CA ARG A 7 42.22 0.50 36.21
C ARG A 7 42.96 -0.82 36.06
N VAL A 8 42.82 -1.45 34.90
CA VAL A 8 43.52 -2.68 34.53
C VAL A 8 44.49 -2.37 33.41
N ASN A 9 45.79 -2.58 33.62
CA ASN A 9 46.81 -2.24 32.62
C ASN A 9 46.79 -3.20 31.42
N GLU A 10 46.29 -4.41 31.61
CA GLU A 10 46.16 -5.43 30.56
C GLU A 10 44.68 -5.75 30.32
N ASN A 11 44.28 -7.01 30.45
CA ASN A 11 42.95 -7.48 30.11
C ASN A 11 42.03 -7.53 31.33
N PHE A 12 40.81 -7.00 31.20
CA PHE A 12 39.74 -7.24 32.15
C PHE A 12 38.91 -8.44 31.65
N THR A 13 38.86 -9.52 32.43
CA THR A 13 38.10 -10.73 32.07
C THR A 13 36.99 -10.97 33.08
N GLN A 14 35.75 -11.03 32.58
CA GLN A 14 34.57 -11.34 33.37
C GLN A 14 34.12 -12.79 33.10
N GLY A 15 34.04 -13.60 34.15
CA GLY A 15 33.64 -15.01 34.06
C GLY A 15 32.16 -15.21 33.72
N ARG A 16 31.79 -16.45 33.36
CA ARG A 16 30.38 -16.82 33.07
C ARG A 16 29.49 -16.57 34.28
N ASN A 17 28.23 -16.23 34.05
CA ASN A 17 27.23 -16.04 35.11
C ASN A 17 27.67 -15.08 36.22
N SER A 18 28.48 -14.07 35.86
CA SER A 18 28.96 -13.06 36.80
C SER A 18 28.40 -11.69 36.46
N SER A 19 28.44 -10.78 37.43
CA SER A 19 28.05 -9.38 37.25
C SER A 19 29.14 -8.42 37.70
N ALA A 20 29.29 -7.30 36.99
CA ALA A 20 30.17 -6.20 37.35
C ALA A 20 29.40 -4.88 37.24
N ILE A 21 29.48 -4.04 38.27
CA ILE A 21 28.73 -2.77 38.34
C ILE A 21 29.71 -1.65 38.69
N PHE A 22 29.77 -0.65 37.83
CA PHE A 22 30.53 0.59 38.02
C PHE A 22 29.51 1.73 38.11
N ARG A 23 29.42 2.38 39.28
CA ARG A 23 28.42 3.42 39.52
C ARG A 23 29.07 4.66 40.08
N SER A 24 28.73 5.81 39.51
CA SER A 24 29.19 7.13 39.96
C SER A 24 30.72 7.25 39.98
N CYS A 25 31.39 6.61 39.02
CA CYS A 25 32.84 6.65 38.89
C CYS A 25 33.29 7.82 38.01
N SER A 26 34.40 8.47 38.37
CA SER A 26 34.94 9.56 37.58
C SER A 26 36.44 9.42 37.36
N ALA A 27 36.90 9.67 36.14
CA ALA A 27 38.31 9.68 35.79
C ALA A 27 38.67 10.87 34.90
N SER A 28 39.82 11.49 35.15
CA SER A 28 40.26 12.68 34.41
C SER A 28 40.89 12.41 33.04
N GLU A 29 41.31 11.17 32.76
CA GLU A 29 42.17 10.85 31.59
C GLU A 29 41.56 9.81 30.64
N TYR A 30 41.02 8.71 31.19
CA TYR A 30 40.57 7.57 30.39
C TYR A 30 39.10 7.24 30.64
N GLY A 31 38.79 5.97 30.91
CA GLY A 31 37.43 5.49 31.19
C GLY A 31 36.95 5.90 32.58
N GLY A 32 35.72 6.41 32.67
CA GLY A 32 35.13 6.87 33.93
C GLY A 32 34.92 5.74 34.94
N GLY A 33 34.30 4.64 34.51
CA GLY A 33 34.13 3.42 35.31
C GLY A 33 35.32 2.47 35.19
N LEU A 34 35.64 2.04 33.98
CA LEU A 34 36.69 1.06 33.69
C LEU A 34 37.70 1.61 32.69
N TYR A 35 38.99 1.48 32.99
CA TYR A 35 40.05 1.52 31.99
C TYR A 35 40.69 0.14 31.85
N ALA A 36 40.67 -0.42 30.64
CA ALA A 36 41.40 -1.62 30.26
C ALA A 36 42.48 -1.25 29.23
N GLY A 37 43.74 -1.36 29.63
CA GLY A 37 44.90 -1.06 28.78
C GLY A 37 45.08 -2.05 27.63
N GLY A 38 44.52 -3.26 27.77
CA GLY A 38 44.35 -4.26 26.72
C GLY A 38 42.86 -4.44 26.34
N SER A 39 42.37 -5.66 26.45
CA SER A 39 41.00 -6.06 26.06
C SER A 39 40.05 -6.17 27.25
N PHE A 40 38.76 -6.04 26.98
CA PHE A 40 37.68 -6.44 27.88
C PHE A 40 36.96 -7.66 27.30
N SER A 41 37.03 -8.80 28.00
CA SER A 41 36.37 -10.04 27.64
C SER A 41 35.25 -10.36 28.61
N GLN A 42 34.00 -10.24 28.15
CA GLN A 42 32.79 -10.60 28.87
C GLN A 42 32.34 -12.01 28.45
N ALA A 43 32.34 -12.98 29.36
CA ALA A 43 31.89 -14.34 29.04
C ALA A 43 30.38 -14.44 28.81
N GLU A 44 29.91 -15.58 28.30
CA GLU A 44 28.47 -15.84 28.12
C GLU A 44 27.68 -15.72 29.43
N GLU A 45 26.40 -15.35 29.30
CA GLU A 45 25.43 -15.22 30.42
C GLU A 45 25.90 -14.27 31.54
N SER A 46 26.82 -13.35 31.26
CA SER A 46 27.30 -12.38 32.23
C SER A 46 26.71 -10.99 31.99
N ALA A 47 26.79 -10.12 32.99
CA ALA A 47 26.25 -8.77 32.91
C ALA A 47 27.26 -7.71 33.36
N VAL A 48 27.38 -6.61 32.63
CA VAL A 48 28.16 -5.46 33.06
C VAL A 48 27.30 -4.20 33.00
N THR A 49 27.40 -3.35 34.01
CA THR A 49 26.63 -2.11 34.10
C THR A 49 27.53 -0.94 34.47
N PHE A 50 27.45 0.13 33.69
CA PHE A 50 28.08 1.42 33.93
C PHE A 50 26.99 2.47 34.11
N GLU A 51 26.94 3.13 35.26
CA GLU A 51 25.90 4.11 35.60
C GLU A 51 26.51 5.39 36.14
N ASN A 52 26.16 6.53 35.56
CA ASN A 52 26.64 7.85 35.99
C ASN A 52 28.17 7.96 36.02
N CYS A 53 28.85 7.34 35.06
CA CYS A 53 30.30 7.36 34.95
C CYS A 53 30.77 8.52 34.06
N THR A 54 31.86 9.19 34.44
CA THR A 54 32.42 10.30 33.67
C THR A 54 33.91 10.07 33.41
N GLY A 55 34.33 10.11 32.15
CA GLY A 55 35.71 9.93 31.72
C GLY A 55 36.13 10.97 30.69
N SER A 56 37.43 11.12 30.44
CA SER A 56 37.89 11.94 29.30
C SER A 56 37.98 11.15 28.01
N GLY A 57 38.19 9.83 28.07
CA GLY A 57 38.44 9.00 26.88
C GLY A 57 37.37 7.95 26.58
N GLY A 58 36.35 7.86 27.43
CA GLY A 58 35.19 6.98 27.37
C GLY A 58 34.40 7.15 28.67
N GLY A 59 33.11 7.47 28.61
CA GLY A 59 32.40 7.87 29.83
C GLY A 59 32.20 6.72 30.80
N GLY A 60 31.70 5.59 30.31
CA GLY A 60 31.59 4.33 31.08
C GLY A 60 32.90 3.56 31.10
N ALA A 61 33.40 3.19 29.93
CA ALA A 61 34.63 2.41 29.80
C ALA A 61 35.51 2.88 28.65
N ARG A 62 36.82 2.75 28.82
CA ARG A 62 37.81 2.85 27.74
C ARG A 62 38.58 1.54 27.65
N VAL A 63 38.46 0.88 26.51
CA VAL A 63 39.14 -0.39 26.18
C VAL A 63 40.09 -0.10 25.04
N ASN A 64 41.40 -0.23 25.27
CA ASN A 64 42.37 0.16 24.24
C ASN A 64 42.42 -0.82 23.06
N GLU A 65 42.00 -2.08 23.24
CA GLU A 65 42.01 -3.10 22.20
C GLU A 65 40.57 -3.60 21.92
N ASN A 66 40.25 -4.84 22.35
CA ASN A 66 39.01 -5.50 21.96
C ASN A 66 37.99 -5.49 23.09
N PHE A 67 36.76 -5.08 22.80
CA PHE A 67 35.61 -5.42 23.62
C PHE A 67 34.97 -6.68 23.03
N THR A 68 35.06 -7.80 23.76
CA THR A 68 34.44 -9.07 23.38
C THR A 68 33.28 -9.40 24.29
N GLN A 69 32.11 -9.66 23.71
CA GLN A 69 30.88 -9.96 24.45
C GLN A 69 30.36 -11.37 24.11
N GLY A 70 30.26 -12.23 25.13
CA GLY A 70 29.76 -13.59 24.99
C GLY A 70 28.27 -13.66 24.65
N ARG A 71 27.80 -14.84 24.22
CA ARG A 71 26.38 -15.06 23.92
C ARG A 71 25.50 -14.83 25.15
N ASN A 72 24.30 -14.29 24.95
CA ASN A 72 23.32 -14.03 26.02
C ASN A 72 23.85 -13.14 27.16
N SER A 73 24.97 -12.43 26.95
CA SER A 73 25.49 -11.48 27.93
C SER A 73 24.92 -10.09 27.66
N SER A 74 24.90 -9.25 28.69
CA SER A 74 24.35 -7.89 28.61
C SER A 74 25.36 -6.85 29.06
N ALA A 75 25.48 -5.75 28.33
CA ALA A 75 26.26 -4.58 28.73
C ALA A 75 25.35 -3.35 28.73
N ILE A 76 25.24 -2.67 29.88
CA ILE A 76 24.35 -1.52 30.04
C ILE A 76 25.19 -0.30 30.40
N PHE A 77 25.00 0.79 29.67
CA PHE A 77 25.62 2.08 29.90
C PHE A 77 24.51 3.12 30.08
N ARG A 78 24.41 3.74 31.24
CA ARG A 78 23.39 4.76 31.53
C ARG A 78 24.03 6.04 32.03
N SER A 79 23.66 7.15 31.41
CA SER A 79 24.07 8.49 31.83
C SER A 79 25.59 8.61 31.96
N CYS A 80 26.32 7.97 31.04
CA CYS A 80 27.77 8.03 30.98
C CYS A 80 28.22 9.19 30.08
N SER A 81 29.28 9.90 30.47
CA SER A 81 29.74 11.08 29.73
C SER A 81 31.25 11.06 29.46
N ALA A 82 31.65 11.26 28.21
CA ALA A 82 33.03 11.52 27.81
C ALA A 82 33.23 13.03 27.56
N SER A 83 34.03 13.72 28.38
CA SER A 83 34.10 15.19 28.34
C SER A 83 34.87 15.74 27.12
N PHE A 84 35.89 15.03 26.66
CA PHE A 84 36.74 15.47 25.53
C PHE A 84 36.97 14.40 24.47
N GLY A 85 36.61 13.16 24.78
CA GLY A 85 36.88 11.99 23.95
C GLY A 85 35.61 11.40 23.35
N ASP A 86 35.77 10.15 22.96
CA ASP A 86 34.80 9.43 22.16
C ASP A 86 34.07 8.40 23.03
N GLY A 87 32.87 7.97 22.61
CA GLY A 87 32.19 6.83 23.25
C GLY A 87 31.68 7.15 24.65
N GLY A 88 30.54 7.85 24.76
CA GLY A 88 30.03 8.28 26.06
C GLY A 88 29.73 7.11 26.99
N GLY A 89 29.26 5.98 26.45
CA GLY A 89 29.26 4.70 27.13
C GLY A 89 30.61 4.00 27.05
N VAL A 90 31.08 3.67 25.84
CA VAL A 90 32.34 2.95 25.64
C VAL A 90 33.12 3.40 24.42
N ALA A 91 34.44 3.52 24.59
CA ALA A 91 35.39 3.66 23.50
C ALA A 91 36.25 2.39 23.39
N THR A 92 36.31 1.81 22.18
CA THR A 92 37.09 0.60 21.88
C THR A 92 37.75 0.67 20.50
N LYS A 93 38.73 -0.19 20.22
CA LYS A 93 39.25 -0.34 18.85
C LYS A 93 38.42 -1.33 18.06
N ILE A 94 38.10 -2.47 18.66
CA ILE A 94 37.36 -3.56 18.02
C ILE A 94 36.20 -3.94 18.93
N LEU A 95 35.06 -4.24 18.32
CA LEU A 95 33.89 -4.76 19.03
C LEU A 95 33.50 -6.10 18.41
N ASN A 96 33.56 -7.16 19.22
CA ASN A 96 33.08 -8.48 18.85
C ASN A 96 32.02 -8.91 19.85
N GLY A 97 30.87 -9.40 19.40
CA GLY A 97 29.83 -9.77 20.33
C GLY A 97 28.68 -10.58 19.75
N ASN A 98 27.97 -11.26 20.65
CA ASN A 98 26.68 -11.91 20.36
C ASN A 98 25.72 -11.73 21.56
N GLY A 99 25.85 -10.62 22.26
CA GLY A 99 25.03 -10.25 23.42
C GLY A 99 24.11 -9.08 23.12
N SER A 100 23.66 -8.39 24.15
CA SER A 100 22.95 -7.11 24.02
C SER A 100 23.77 -5.99 24.63
N MET A 101 23.92 -4.86 23.95
CA MET A 101 24.45 -3.63 24.54
C MET A 101 23.41 -2.53 24.47
N HIS A 102 23.17 -1.84 25.58
CA HIS A 102 22.22 -0.74 25.66
C HIS A 102 22.92 0.51 26.20
N PHE A 103 22.88 1.58 25.41
CA PHE A 103 23.40 2.90 25.72
C PHE A 103 22.22 3.84 25.91
N LYS A 104 22.06 4.39 27.12
CA LYS A 104 20.96 5.30 27.45
C LYS A 104 21.49 6.61 28.02
N ALA A 105 21.06 7.74 27.46
CA ALA A 105 21.43 9.08 27.91
C ALA A 105 22.96 9.30 27.96
N CYS A 106 23.70 8.68 27.06
CA CYS A 106 25.17 8.79 27.00
C CYS A 106 25.59 10.02 26.18
N ARG A 107 26.71 10.65 26.57
CA ARG A 107 27.20 11.88 25.93
C ARG A 107 28.69 11.81 25.63
N ALA A 108 29.11 12.29 24.47
CA ALA A 108 30.52 12.39 24.11
C ALA A 108 30.78 13.50 23.09
N ARG A 109 32.05 13.66 22.69
CA ARG A 109 32.37 14.46 21.51
C ARG A 109 32.02 13.72 20.22
N THR A 110 32.39 12.44 20.12
CA THR A 110 31.99 11.55 19.02
C THR A 110 31.46 10.23 19.56
N GLY A 111 30.46 9.64 18.90
CA GLY A 111 29.89 8.36 19.35
C GLY A 111 29.25 8.50 20.73
N GLY A 112 28.14 9.24 20.83
CA GLY A 112 27.55 9.58 22.12
C GLY A 112 27.31 8.37 23.02
N GLY A 113 26.96 7.21 22.46
CA GLY A 113 27.00 5.90 23.13
C GLY A 113 28.31 5.14 22.94
N LEU A 114 28.68 4.87 21.69
CA LEU A 114 29.76 3.94 21.33
C LEU A 114 30.70 4.57 20.30
N SER A 115 32.00 4.48 20.54
CA SER A 115 33.04 4.84 19.57
C SER A 115 34.00 3.69 19.29
N ILE A 116 34.25 3.46 18.00
CA ILE A 116 35.09 2.37 17.49
C ILE A 116 36.10 2.93 16.49
N THR A 117 37.39 2.76 16.77
CA THR A 117 38.47 3.40 15.98
C THR A 117 39.45 2.43 15.31
N GLY A 118 39.32 1.13 15.57
CA GLY A 118 40.29 0.09 15.17
C GLY A 118 39.84 -0.83 14.06
N GLY A 119 38.75 -0.51 13.36
CA GLY A 119 38.51 -1.04 12.02
C GLY A 119 37.52 -2.19 11.89
N THR A 120 37.35 -3.10 12.86
CA THR A 120 36.45 -4.25 12.65
C THR A 120 35.42 -4.36 13.75
N VAL A 121 34.16 -4.50 13.33
CA VAL A 121 33.04 -4.78 14.21
C VAL A 121 32.32 -6.01 13.71
N ARG A 122 32.15 -6.99 14.59
CA ARG A 122 31.30 -8.15 14.37
C ARG A 122 30.42 -8.35 15.59
N HIS A 123 29.23 -7.79 15.55
CA HIS A 123 28.26 -7.91 16.64
C HIS A 123 26.97 -8.52 16.11
N ASP A 124 26.84 -9.84 16.25
CA ASP A 124 25.67 -10.61 15.77
C ASP A 124 24.46 -10.45 16.71
N GLY A 125 24.61 -9.67 17.79
CA GLY A 125 23.57 -9.41 18.79
C GLY A 125 22.79 -8.12 18.53
N SER A 126 22.37 -7.45 19.61
CA SER A 126 21.63 -6.19 19.54
C SER A 126 22.41 -5.04 20.18
N LEU A 127 22.43 -3.89 19.49
CA LEU A 127 22.88 -2.62 20.04
C LEU A 127 21.72 -1.62 20.02
N ALA A 128 21.41 -1.04 21.17
CA ALA A 128 20.39 -0.02 21.32
C ALA A 128 20.99 1.27 21.86
N PHE A 129 20.65 2.39 21.22
CA PHE A 129 21.05 3.74 21.59
C PHE A 129 19.80 4.56 21.84
N GLU A 130 19.61 4.99 23.08
CA GLU A 130 18.47 5.80 23.52
C GLU A 130 18.99 7.12 24.08
N GLU A 131 18.52 8.26 23.57
CA GLU A 131 18.87 9.60 24.10
C GLU A 131 20.38 9.87 24.11
N CYS A 132 21.13 9.30 23.16
CA CYS A 132 22.57 9.51 23.07
C CYS A 132 22.89 10.79 22.29
N ASN A 133 23.86 11.58 22.76
CA ASN A 133 24.23 12.84 22.12
C ASN A 133 25.75 12.93 21.90
N ALA A 134 26.17 13.33 20.70
CA ALA A 134 27.54 13.68 20.39
C ALA A 134 27.67 15.17 20.02
N SER A 135 28.58 15.91 20.66
CA SER A 135 28.79 17.33 20.33
C SER A 135 29.50 17.57 18.97
N ASN A 136 29.70 16.52 18.18
CA ASN A 136 30.33 16.58 16.87
C ASN A 136 29.69 15.55 15.94
N THR A 137 29.99 14.26 16.10
CA THR A 137 29.61 13.25 15.09
C THR A 137 29.15 11.93 15.70
N GLY A 138 28.08 11.34 15.14
CA GLY A 138 27.59 10.02 15.53
C GLY A 138 26.93 10.04 16.91
N GLY A 139 25.70 10.55 17.00
CA GLY A 139 25.02 10.73 18.30
C GLY A 139 24.88 9.45 19.10
N GLY A 140 24.61 8.33 18.44
CA GLY A 140 24.65 7.00 19.05
C GLY A 140 26.01 6.32 18.84
N LEU A 141 26.37 6.13 17.57
CA LEU A 141 27.51 5.31 17.14
C LEU A 141 28.46 6.09 16.23
N TYR A 142 29.74 6.05 16.56
CA TYR A 142 30.83 6.53 15.71
C TYR A 142 31.82 5.41 15.41
N MET A 143 32.11 5.21 14.13
CA MET A 143 33.05 4.22 13.63
C MET A 143 34.04 4.86 12.67
N VAL A 144 35.32 4.54 12.84
CA VAL A 144 36.41 4.95 11.94
C VAL A 144 37.18 3.73 11.49
N GLY A 145 37.25 3.57 10.17
CA GLY A 145 37.94 2.48 9.49
C GLY A 145 37.16 1.16 9.47
N GLY A 146 37.44 0.39 8.41
CA GLY A 146 37.12 -1.03 8.21
C GLY A 146 35.64 -1.44 8.20
N GLN A 147 35.34 -2.68 8.58
CA GLN A 147 34.07 -3.37 8.30
C GLN A 147 33.23 -3.54 9.57
N GLY A 148 31.95 -3.18 9.50
CA GLY A 148 30.96 -3.41 10.52
C GLY A 148 29.88 -4.40 10.07
N LEU A 149 29.75 -5.50 10.80
CA LEU A 149 28.62 -6.41 10.72
C LEU A 149 27.82 -6.30 12.02
N PHE A 150 26.57 -5.86 11.92
CA PHE A 150 25.65 -5.77 13.06
C PHE A 150 24.40 -6.59 12.77
N GLY A 151 23.98 -7.40 13.73
CA GLY A 151 22.67 -8.07 13.69
C GLY A 151 21.56 -7.03 13.75
N LYS A 152 21.37 -6.42 14.93
CA LYS A 152 20.32 -5.43 15.16
C LYS A 152 20.86 -4.10 15.69
N LEU A 153 20.51 -2.99 15.03
CA LEU A 153 20.76 -1.63 15.50
C LEU A 153 19.45 -0.86 15.73
N LEU A 154 19.32 -0.28 16.92
CA LEU A 154 18.20 0.58 17.29
C LEU A 154 18.73 1.96 17.72
N PHE A 155 18.23 3.02 17.10
CA PHE A 155 18.48 4.40 17.48
C PHE A 155 17.15 5.08 17.84
N ASP A 156 17.05 5.54 19.09
CA ASP A 156 15.91 6.28 19.61
C ASP A 156 16.39 7.62 20.18
N ARG A 157 15.93 8.74 19.60
CA ARG A 157 16.29 10.10 20.03
C ARG A 157 17.80 10.33 20.15
N CYS A 158 18.57 9.93 19.14
CA CYS A 158 20.02 10.20 19.09
C CYS A 158 20.30 11.47 18.29
N ASP A 159 21.26 12.29 18.75
CA ASP A 159 21.57 13.58 18.11
C ASP A 159 23.08 13.87 18.03
N ALA A 160 23.48 14.66 17.03
CA ALA A 160 24.84 15.16 16.91
C ALA A 160 24.89 16.59 16.34
N ASP A 161 25.73 17.45 16.94
CA ASP A 161 25.76 18.88 16.62
C ASP A 161 26.28 19.20 15.20
N VAL A 162 27.15 18.33 14.62
CA VAL A 162 27.82 18.63 13.34
C VAL A 162 27.41 17.68 12.22
N ALA A 163 27.46 16.36 12.42
CA ALA A 163 27.17 15.39 11.37
C ALA A 163 26.68 14.05 11.92
N ALA A 164 25.87 13.33 11.13
CA ALA A 164 25.44 11.96 11.44
C ALA A 164 24.76 11.87 12.81
N ALA A 165 23.51 12.36 12.90
CA ALA A 165 22.77 12.45 14.15
C ALA A 165 22.71 11.11 14.91
N ALA A 166 22.60 9.99 14.20
CA ALA A 166 22.58 8.66 14.81
C ALA A 166 23.89 7.89 14.60
N LEU A 167 24.34 7.72 13.35
CA LEU A 167 25.45 6.82 13.00
C LEU A 167 26.40 7.44 11.98
N ALA A 168 27.69 7.47 12.31
CA ALA A 168 28.76 7.75 11.36
C ALA A 168 29.72 6.58 11.25
N ALA A 169 29.97 6.13 10.01
CA ALA A 169 31.01 5.16 9.67
C ALA A 169 31.94 5.76 8.60
N ILE A 170 33.11 6.23 9.02
CA ILE A 170 34.03 6.97 8.16
C ILE A 170 35.18 6.05 7.73
N ALA A 171 35.57 6.14 6.47
CA ALA A 171 36.72 5.43 5.93
C ALA A 171 38.02 5.91 6.58
N ALA A 172 38.94 4.97 6.86
CA ALA A 172 40.30 5.28 7.30
C ALA A 172 41.29 4.76 6.28
N ASN A 173 42.30 5.58 5.93
CA ASN A 173 43.44 5.18 5.10
C ASN A 173 43.08 4.55 3.75
N GLY A 174 42.00 5.04 3.10
CA GLY A 174 41.56 4.53 1.80
C GLY A 174 40.86 3.17 1.82
N THR A 175 40.55 2.64 3.01
CA THR A 175 39.66 1.47 3.15
C THR A 175 38.21 1.95 3.23
N GLU A 176 37.38 1.55 2.27
CA GLU A 176 35.94 1.81 2.30
C GLU A 176 35.32 1.14 3.54
N ALA A 177 34.47 1.88 4.25
CA ALA A 177 33.73 1.32 5.37
C ALA A 177 32.54 0.50 4.86
N GLU A 178 32.54 -0.81 5.08
CA GLU A 178 31.39 -1.67 4.76
C GLU A 178 30.56 -1.89 6.02
N LEU A 179 29.30 -1.47 5.99
CA LEU A 179 28.33 -1.64 7.07
C LEU A 179 27.19 -2.54 6.59
N ARG A 180 26.96 -3.67 7.28
CA ARG A 180 25.81 -4.54 7.02
C ARG A 180 24.90 -4.57 8.25
N LEU A 181 23.65 -4.17 8.05
CA LEU A 181 22.61 -4.11 9.09
C LEU A 181 21.47 -5.04 8.67
N GLU A 182 21.15 -6.04 9.49
CA GLU A 182 19.99 -6.90 9.22
C GLU A 182 18.68 -6.19 9.59
N GLU A 183 18.67 -5.49 10.74
CA GLU A 183 17.54 -4.69 11.20
C GLU A 183 18.01 -3.31 11.70
N LEU A 184 17.47 -2.25 11.11
CA LEU A 184 17.69 -0.86 11.52
C LEU A 184 16.35 -0.22 11.91
N SER A 185 16.28 0.37 13.10
CA SER A 185 15.17 1.23 13.48
C SER A 185 15.69 2.59 13.93
N LEU A 186 15.16 3.66 13.32
CA LEU A 186 15.54 5.04 13.60
C LEU A 186 14.28 5.82 14.01
N LEU A 187 14.27 6.32 15.25
CA LEU A 187 13.24 7.22 15.76
C LEU A 187 13.87 8.60 16.03
N ARG A 188 13.43 9.60 15.27
CA ARG A 188 13.95 10.98 15.34
C ARG A 188 12.92 11.95 15.89
N ASP A 189 13.35 12.85 16.78
CA ASP A 189 12.54 13.92 17.36
C ASP A 189 13.16 15.33 17.19
N SER A 190 14.41 15.45 16.74
CA SER A 190 15.12 16.73 16.60
C SER A 190 15.27 17.23 15.15
N GLU A 191 15.26 18.55 14.95
CA GLU A 191 15.39 19.23 13.65
C GLU A 191 16.85 19.39 13.15
N GLY A 192 17.79 18.56 13.62
CA GLY A 192 19.21 18.68 13.25
C GLY A 192 19.50 18.82 11.73
N ASN A 193 20.43 19.70 11.36
CA ASN A 193 20.73 20.06 9.97
C ASN A 193 21.69 19.06 9.24
N GLY A 194 21.82 17.83 9.72
CA GLY A 194 22.77 16.85 9.19
C GLY A 194 22.12 15.55 8.71
N ASP A 195 22.93 14.73 8.03
CA ASP A 195 22.59 13.33 7.76
C ASP A 195 22.28 12.61 9.09
N ASP A 196 21.34 11.68 9.10
CA ASP A 196 21.11 10.80 10.24
C ASP A 196 22.12 9.66 10.27
N ILE A 197 22.44 9.14 9.08
CA ILE A 197 23.39 8.06 8.85
C ILE A 197 24.35 8.48 7.75
N ALA A 198 25.65 8.46 8.02
CA ALA A 198 26.69 8.73 7.04
C ALA A 198 27.71 7.57 7.00
N VAL A 199 27.85 6.94 5.83
CA VAL A 199 28.75 5.78 5.61
C VAL A 199 29.66 6.05 4.42
N ALA A 200 30.97 6.11 4.64
CA ALA A 200 31.92 6.44 3.57
C ALA A 200 32.13 5.31 2.53
N GLY A 201 31.57 4.11 2.74
CA GLY A 201 31.69 2.96 1.84
C GLY A 201 30.35 2.31 1.53
N LEU A 202 30.29 0.98 1.61
CA LEU A 202 29.10 0.20 1.30
C LEU A 202 28.17 0.09 2.53
N LEU A 203 26.94 0.56 2.39
CA LEU A 203 25.86 0.34 3.35
C LEU A 203 24.89 -0.72 2.80
N LYS A 204 24.84 -1.89 3.43
CA LYS A 204 23.81 -2.91 3.17
C LYS A 204 22.76 -2.90 4.26
N LEU A 205 21.52 -2.75 3.87
CA LEU A 205 20.37 -2.75 4.76
C LEU A 205 19.43 -3.90 4.37
N GLY A 206 19.13 -4.75 5.35
CA GLY A 206 18.09 -5.78 5.27
C GLY A 206 16.71 -5.15 5.46
N SER A 207 16.20 -5.19 6.69
CA SER A 207 14.94 -4.56 7.09
C SER A 207 15.19 -3.20 7.76
N VAL A 208 14.43 -2.18 7.36
CA VAL A 208 14.59 -0.81 7.85
C VAL A 208 13.24 -0.23 8.22
N HIS A 209 13.11 0.21 9.48
CA HIS A 209 11.95 0.91 9.99
C HIS A 209 12.33 2.35 10.34
N LEU A 210 11.82 3.29 9.56
CA LEU A 210 12.09 4.71 9.73
C LEU A 210 10.85 5.40 10.31
N SER A 211 11.03 6.15 11.39
CA SER A 211 9.97 6.94 12.01
C SER A 211 10.53 8.29 12.45
N THR A 212 9.85 9.37 12.12
CA THR A 212 10.21 10.70 12.63
C THR A 212 8.98 11.40 13.17
N ALA A 213 9.11 11.98 14.35
CA ALA A 213 8.11 12.88 14.92
C ALA A 213 8.30 14.33 14.41
N SER A 214 9.45 14.65 13.83
CA SER A 214 9.75 15.98 13.31
C SER A 214 9.27 16.14 11.86
N SER A 215 9.12 17.40 11.42
CA SER A 215 8.92 17.71 10.01
C SER A 215 10.18 17.51 9.17
N SER A 216 11.36 17.38 9.78
CA SER A 216 12.59 17.08 9.05
C SER A 216 12.56 15.62 8.58
N GLY A 217 12.86 15.41 7.31
CA GLY A 217 12.98 14.07 6.74
C GLY A 217 14.17 13.31 7.32
N ILE A 218 14.26 12.03 6.99
CA ILE A 218 15.43 11.20 7.30
C ILE A 218 16.42 11.24 6.14
N TYR A 219 17.70 11.43 6.45
CA TYR A 219 18.78 11.58 5.48
C TYR A 219 19.84 10.50 5.68
N ILE A 220 20.08 9.69 4.65
CA ILE A 220 21.06 8.60 4.68
C ILE A 220 22.06 8.79 3.54
N ALA A 221 23.32 9.04 3.88
CA ALA A 221 24.41 9.16 2.92
C ALA A 221 25.30 7.91 2.96
N ALA A 222 25.55 7.31 1.81
CA ALA A 222 26.47 6.19 1.63
C ALA A 222 27.28 6.35 0.34
N HIS A 223 28.49 5.80 0.23
CA HIS A 223 29.16 5.76 -1.08
C HIS A 223 28.46 4.76 -2.00
N ASN A 224 28.20 3.55 -1.49
CA ASN A 224 27.41 2.52 -2.16
C ASN A 224 26.26 2.10 -1.24
N LEU A 225 25.03 2.03 -1.75
CA LEU A 225 23.86 1.57 -0.99
C LEU A 225 23.31 0.27 -1.57
N SER A 226 22.99 -0.70 -0.72
CA SER A 226 22.28 -1.92 -1.11
C SER A 226 21.12 -2.16 -0.17
N LEU A 227 19.90 -2.03 -0.68
CA LEU A 227 18.66 -2.33 0.03
C LEU A 227 18.17 -3.71 -0.43
N GLU A 228 18.20 -4.68 0.47
CA GLU A 228 17.75 -6.05 0.18
C GLU A 228 16.22 -6.18 0.23
N ASP A 229 15.55 -5.33 1.00
CA ASP A 229 14.09 -5.29 1.13
C ASP A 229 13.51 -3.91 0.77
N VAL A 230 12.18 -3.84 0.64
CA VAL A 230 11.43 -2.60 0.45
C VAL A 230 11.56 -1.74 1.70
N MET A 231 12.00 -0.51 1.51
CA MET A 231 12.16 0.42 2.61
C MET A 231 10.86 1.14 2.94
N ASP A 232 10.44 1.10 4.20
CA ASP A 232 9.23 1.75 4.67
C ASP A 232 9.49 3.17 5.22
N CYS A 233 9.05 4.17 4.46
CA CYS A 233 9.13 5.59 4.82
C CYS A 233 7.76 6.18 5.17
N THR A 234 6.72 5.35 5.35
CA THR A 234 5.35 5.85 5.54
C THR A 234 5.16 6.67 6.83
N ASN A 235 6.01 6.44 7.83
CA ASN A 235 6.00 7.17 9.11
C ASN A 235 7.01 8.33 9.16
N THR A 236 7.40 8.86 7.99
CA THR A 236 8.31 10.00 7.89
C THR A 236 7.71 11.11 7.04
N SER A 237 8.17 12.35 7.20
CA SER A 237 7.78 13.46 6.32
C SER A 237 8.46 13.39 4.96
N ALA A 238 9.71 12.91 4.94
CA ALA A 238 10.50 12.63 3.76
C ALA A 238 11.60 11.62 4.10
N CYS A 239 12.10 10.91 3.08
CA CYS A 239 13.26 10.04 3.18
C CYS A 239 14.15 10.30 1.99
N THR A 240 15.40 10.69 2.22
CA THR A 240 16.36 10.98 1.15
C THR A 240 17.65 10.18 1.36
N PHE A 241 18.12 9.58 0.29
CA PHE A 241 19.32 8.79 0.21
C PHE A 241 20.28 9.46 -0.74
N TYR A 242 21.56 9.50 -0.39
CA TYR A 242 22.63 9.94 -1.27
C TYR A 242 23.61 8.79 -1.44
N ALA A 243 23.74 8.25 -2.66
CA ALA A 243 24.72 7.22 -2.96
C ALA A 243 25.15 7.21 -4.42
N ASN A 244 26.46 7.05 -4.65
CA ASN A 244 27.05 7.01 -6.01
C ASN A 244 26.51 5.83 -6.82
N ALA A 245 26.32 4.68 -6.15
CA ALA A 245 25.66 3.52 -6.71
C ALA A 245 24.67 2.95 -5.69
N ALA A 246 23.48 2.57 -6.16
CA ALA A 246 22.45 1.99 -5.31
C ALA A 246 21.76 0.79 -5.96
N THR A 247 21.69 -0.33 -5.26
CA THR A 247 20.78 -1.45 -5.57
C THR A 247 19.59 -1.41 -4.61
N ARG A 248 18.36 -1.43 -5.13
CA ARG A 248 17.16 -1.18 -4.32
C ARG A 248 16.00 -2.09 -4.71
N ALA A 249 15.32 -2.66 -3.72
CA ALA A 249 14.08 -3.41 -3.92
C ALA A 249 12.86 -2.49 -4.12
N GLY A 250 12.83 -1.32 -3.49
CA GLY A 250 11.78 -0.31 -3.64
C GLY A 250 11.62 0.56 -2.39
N PHE A 251 10.69 1.53 -2.45
CA PHE A 251 10.33 2.41 -1.32
C PHE A 251 8.81 2.46 -1.14
N LEU A 252 8.34 2.40 0.09
CA LEU A 252 6.98 2.81 0.47
C LEU A 252 7.04 4.25 0.94
N CYS A 253 6.56 5.16 0.09
CA CYS A 253 6.61 6.58 0.36
C CYS A 253 5.38 7.05 1.17
N PRO A 254 5.54 8.04 2.06
CA PRO A 254 4.42 8.65 2.77
C PRO A 254 3.48 9.34 1.78
N LEU A 255 2.20 9.47 2.15
CA LEU A 255 1.19 10.09 1.29
C LEU A 255 1.57 11.52 0.91
N GLY A 256 1.39 11.84 -0.36
CA GLY A 256 1.82 13.09 -0.96
C GLY A 256 3.31 13.24 -1.20
N THR A 257 4.05 12.15 -1.04
CA THR A 257 5.40 12.06 -1.57
C THR A 257 5.46 10.98 -2.63
N GLY A 258 6.31 11.18 -3.63
CA GLY A 258 6.57 10.21 -4.67
C GLY A 258 8.04 9.89 -4.74
N TRP A 259 8.32 8.75 -5.36
CA TRP A 259 9.69 8.34 -5.62
C TRP A 259 10.33 9.27 -6.67
N VAL A 260 11.54 9.76 -6.37
CA VAL A 260 12.34 10.60 -7.27
C VAL A 260 13.78 10.11 -7.30
N ASP A 261 14.37 10.08 -8.50
CA ASP A 261 15.81 9.93 -8.71
C ASP A 261 16.42 11.29 -9.04
N PHE A 262 17.43 11.71 -8.28
CA PHE A 262 18.10 13.00 -8.42
C PHE A 262 19.44 12.78 -9.11
N GLU A 263 19.43 12.73 -10.45
CA GLU A 263 20.63 12.51 -11.25
C GLU A 263 21.76 13.51 -10.92
N ALA A 264 21.41 14.76 -10.61
CA ALA A 264 22.39 15.82 -10.36
C ALA A 264 23.17 15.66 -9.04
N TRP A 265 22.66 14.89 -8.07
CA TRP A 265 23.23 14.77 -6.72
C TRP A 265 23.46 13.33 -6.28
N HIS A 266 23.30 12.36 -7.19
CA HIS A 266 23.30 10.93 -6.85
C HIS A 266 22.33 10.61 -5.70
N GLY A 267 21.24 11.37 -5.63
CA GLY A 267 20.23 11.24 -4.59
C GLY A 267 19.06 10.40 -5.07
N PHE A 268 18.32 9.76 -4.18
CA PHE A 268 17.01 9.20 -4.46
C PHE A 268 16.20 9.13 -3.18
N GLY A 269 14.88 9.05 -3.28
CA GLY A 269 14.03 8.92 -2.11
C GLY A 269 12.59 9.30 -2.34
N CYS A 270 11.89 9.58 -1.24
CA CYS A 270 10.51 10.03 -1.22
C CYS A 270 10.49 11.54 -1.03
N LEU A 271 10.03 12.26 -2.05
CA LEU A 271 9.89 13.70 -2.04
C LEU A 271 8.45 14.15 -2.13
N ALA A 272 8.12 15.25 -1.46
CA ALA A 272 6.85 15.94 -1.62
C ALA A 272 6.56 16.23 -3.11
N CYS A 273 5.36 15.88 -3.54
CA CYS A 273 4.92 16.16 -4.89
C CYS A 273 4.84 17.67 -5.15
N LYS A 274 5.25 18.08 -6.36
CA LYS A 274 5.21 19.48 -6.77
C LYS A 274 3.76 19.94 -6.94
N PRO A 275 3.47 21.25 -6.87
CA PRO A 275 2.14 21.77 -7.22
C PRO A 275 1.72 21.29 -8.61
N GLY A 276 0.55 20.67 -8.71
CA GLY A 276 0.07 20.05 -9.94
C GLY A 276 0.38 18.55 -10.08
N ASP A 277 1.09 17.96 -9.11
CA ASP A 277 1.29 16.52 -8.99
C ASP A 277 0.74 16.01 -7.64
N THR A 278 0.35 14.74 -7.58
CA THR A 278 -0.21 14.09 -6.39
C THR A 278 0.22 12.62 -6.28
N GLN A 279 0.23 12.10 -5.05
CA GLN A 279 0.42 10.69 -4.73
C GLN A 279 -0.46 10.34 -3.52
N VAL A 280 -1.69 9.91 -3.80
CA VAL A 280 -2.69 9.59 -2.77
C VAL A 280 -2.75 8.11 -2.40
N LEU A 281 -1.93 7.28 -3.03
CA LEU A 281 -1.90 5.83 -2.84
C LEU A 281 -0.59 5.42 -2.17
N ASN A 282 -0.69 4.55 -1.17
CA ASN A 282 0.47 3.94 -0.55
C ASN A 282 0.94 2.73 -1.38
N VAL A 283 1.56 3.01 -2.54
CA VAL A 283 2.07 1.98 -3.45
C VAL A 283 3.58 2.10 -3.57
N THR A 284 4.27 0.96 -3.51
CA THR A 284 5.72 0.89 -3.62
C THR A 284 6.24 1.49 -4.93
N GLY A 285 7.22 2.38 -4.83
CA GLY A 285 8.10 2.78 -5.94
C GLY A 285 7.46 3.63 -7.04
N ARG A 286 6.29 4.25 -6.79
CA ARG A 286 5.66 5.10 -7.80
C ARG A 286 6.08 6.58 -7.66
N PRO A 287 6.46 7.23 -8.76
CA PRO A 287 6.68 8.67 -8.76
C PRO A 287 5.38 9.42 -8.55
N CYS A 288 5.47 10.70 -8.19
CA CYS A 288 4.31 11.59 -8.20
C CYS A 288 3.69 11.59 -9.60
N SER A 289 2.37 11.61 -9.66
CA SER A 289 1.64 11.66 -10.93
C SER A 289 0.97 13.03 -11.08
N GLN A 290 0.93 13.53 -12.30
CA GLN A 290 0.19 14.75 -12.61
C GLN A 290 -1.26 14.63 -12.19
N CYS A 291 -1.80 15.73 -11.70
CA CYS A 291 -3.21 15.85 -11.36
C CYS A 291 -4.07 15.49 -12.58
N PRO A 292 -5.07 14.61 -12.43
CA PRO A 292 -5.99 14.29 -13.51
C PRO A 292 -6.83 15.51 -13.89
N GLU A 293 -7.26 15.54 -15.15
CA GLU A 293 -8.16 16.58 -15.64
C GLU A 293 -9.51 16.55 -14.89
N GLY A 294 -10.01 17.74 -14.53
CA GLY A 294 -11.25 17.91 -13.76
C GLY A 294 -11.13 17.59 -12.26
N ALA A 295 -9.91 17.58 -11.73
CA ALA A 295 -9.69 17.65 -10.29
C ALA A 295 -10.05 19.06 -9.75
N SER A 296 -11.04 19.14 -8.86
CA SER A 296 -11.43 20.39 -8.19
C SER A 296 -10.43 20.82 -7.11
N LYS A 297 -9.75 19.84 -6.50
CA LYS A 297 -8.65 20.06 -5.56
C LYS A 297 -7.61 18.97 -5.78
N CYS A 298 -6.37 19.39 -6.02
CA CYS A 298 -5.25 18.47 -6.18
C CYS A 298 -4.05 18.99 -5.40
N LEU A 299 -3.89 18.47 -4.20
CA LEU A 299 -2.72 18.65 -3.37
C LEU A 299 -1.88 17.38 -3.40
N ALA A 300 -0.67 17.45 -2.86
CA ALA A 300 0.25 16.32 -2.84
C ALA A 300 -0.40 15.05 -2.26
N SER A 301 -1.06 15.14 -1.10
CA SER A 301 -1.67 14.02 -0.37
C SER A 301 -3.21 13.99 -0.40
N GLU A 302 -3.84 14.86 -1.19
CA GLU A 302 -5.29 14.99 -1.26
C GLU A 302 -5.75 15.24 -2.69
N LEU A 303 -6.67 14.42 -3.18
CA LEU A 303 -7.24 14.52 -4.51
C LEU A 303 -8.77 14.51 -4.44
N LYS A 304 -9.41 15.51 -5.04
CA LYS A 304 -10.87 15.63 -5.15
C LYS A 304 -11.26 15.91 -6.59
N MET A 305 -12.13 15.09 -7.18
CA MET A 305 -12.64 15.34 -8.54
C MET A 305 -13.88 16.24 -8.50
N GLU A 306 -14.19 16.86 -9.64
CA GLU A 306 -15.49 17.48 -9.86
C GLU A 306 -16.60 16.42 -9.98
N PRO A 307 -17.86 16.75 -9.62
CA PRO A 307 -19.00 15.87 -9.88
C PRO A 307 -19.06 15.43 -11.35
N GLY A 308 -19.44 14.17 -11.58
CA GLY A 308 -19.45 13.54 -12.90
C GLY A 308 -18.11 12.98 -13.36
N LEU A 309 -17.04 13.14 -12.57
CA LEU A 309 -15.73 12.57 -12.83
C LEU A 309 -15.29 11.62 -11.71
N MET A 310 -14.48 10.64 -12.08
CA MET A 310 -13.75 9.77 -11.14
C MET A 310 -12.37 9.43 -11.69
N VAL A 311 -11.52 8.81 -10.86
CA VAL A 311 -10.17 8.37 -11.24
C VAL A 311 -9.98 6.87 -11.04
N GLU A 312 -9.11 6.27 -11.84
CA GLU A 312 -8.65 4.90 -11.61
C GLU A 312 -7.68 4.87 -10.41
N LEU A 313 -8.00 4.09 -9.37
CA LEU A 313 -7.12 3.97 -8.19
C LEU A 313 -5.79 3.28 -8.51
N GLU A 314 -5.69 2.54 -9.62
CA GLU A 314 -4.42 1.95 -10.05
C GLU A 314 -3.61 2.89 -10.94
N ASP A 315 -4.21 3.94 -11.50
CA ASP A 315 -3.55 4.94 -12.34
C ASP A 315 -4.33 6.26 -12.25
N ILE A 316 -3.98 7.07 -11.24
CA ILE A 316 -4.69 8.33 -10.96
C ILE A 316 -4.62 9.35 -12.09
N LYS A 317 -3.79 9.13 -13.12
CA LYS A 317 -3.77 9.96 -14.33
C LYS A 317 -4.98 9.72 -15.22
N ARG A 318 -5.62 8.55 -15.10
CA ARG A 318 -6.81 8.20 -15.85
C ARG A 318 -8.04 8.68 -15.10
N SER A 319 -8.67 9.71 -15.64
CA SER A 319 -10.01 10.12 -15.25
C SER A 319 -11.05 9.49 -16.18
N PHE A 320 -12.23 9.21 -15.62
CA PHE A 320 -13.39 8.74 -16.36
C PHE A 320 -14.54 9.71 -16.16
N HIS A 321 -15.25 9.99 -17.25
CA HIS A 321 -16.55 10.64 -17.19
C HIS A 321 -17.63 9.62 -16.87
N CYS A 322 -18.43 9.93 -15.89
CA CYS A 322 -19.57 9.10 -15.52
C CYS A 322 -20.77 9.47 -16.39
N PRO A 323 -21.50 8.50 -16.95
CA PRO A 323 -22.69 8.78 -17.76
C PRO A 323 -23.79 9.54 -17.00
N ASN A 324 -23.76 9.44 -15.67
CA ASN A 324 -24.68 10.11 -14.76
C ASN A 324 -23.88 10.84 -13.68
N GLU A 325 -23.98 12.16 -13.63
CA GLU A 325 -23.29 12.99 -12.63
C GLU A 325 -23.63 12.57 -11.19
N ALA A 326 -24.88 12.14 -10.95
CA ALA A 326 -25.30 11.66 -9.64
C ALA A 326 -24.67 10.31 -9.23
N ALA A 327 -24.13 9.55 -10.20
CA ALA A 327 -23.41 8.31 -9.92
C ALA A 327 -21.97 8.57 -9.42
N CYS A 328 -21.41 9.74 -9.73
CA CYS A 328 -20.04 10.11 -9.39
C CYS A 328 -20.02 11.47 -8.72
N PRO A 329 -20.07 11.54 -7.38
CA PRO A 329 -20.05 12.82 -6.67
C PRO A 329 -18.67 13.54 -6.72
N GLY A 330 -17.70 13.03 -7.48
CA GLY A 330 -16.32 13.52 -7.57
C GLY A 330 -15.34 12.84 -6.59
N GLY A 331 -15.85 12.21 -5.54
CA GLY A 331 -15.03 11.51 -4.54
C GLY A 331 -13.99 12.41 -3.85
N ASP A 332 -13.35 11.89 -2.80
CA ASP A 332 -12.26 12.56 -2.09
C ASP A 332 -11.27 11.47 -1.64
N VAL A 333 -10.08 11.48 -2.21
CA VAL A 333 -8.97 10.61 -1.81
C VAL A 333 -8.05 11.39 -0.89
N SER A 334 -8.42 11.44 0.38
CA SER A 334 -7.60 12.02 1.45
C SER A 334 -7.10 10.95 2.42
N GLN A 335 -5.85 11.11 2.87
CA GLN A 335 -5.28 10.38 4.01
C GLN A 335 -5.23 8.84 3.86
N GLY A 336 -5.09 8.32 2.64
CA GLY A 336 -4.99 6.87 2.41
C GLY A 336 -6.28 6.11 2.73
N ARG A 337 -7.34 6.83 3.13
CA ARG A 337 -8.69 6.30 3.21
C ARG A 337 -9.27 6.35 1.81
N VAL A 338 -8.94 5.33 1.03
CA VAL A 338 -9.57 5.02 -0.26
C VAL A 338 -11.09 4.72 -0.12
N HIS A 339 -11.63 4.85 1.09
CA HIS A 339 -13.00 4.49 1.47
C HIS A 339 -14.08 5.49 1.07
N LEU A 340 -13.74 6.70 0.65
CA LEU A 340 -14.72 7.55 -0.02
C LEU A 340 -14.86 7.04 -1.46
N ALA A 341 -15.87 6.18 -1.64
CA ALA A 341 -16.21 5.61 -2.91
C ALA A 341 -16.32 6.74 -3.95
N MET A 342 -15.50 6.64 -5.00
CA MET A 342 -15.61 7.49 -6.19
C MET A 342 -17.02 7.40 -6.81
N CYS A 343 -17.69 6.27 -6.55
CA CYS A 343 -19.07 6.01 -6.88
C CYS A 343 -20.00 6.36 -5.72
N ALA A 344 -21.14 6.97 -6.03
CA ALA A 344 -22.24 7.11 -5.10
C ALA A 344 -22.72 5.73 -4.61
N ALA A 345 -23.35 5.69 -3.43
CA ALA A 345 -23.94 4.47 -2.90
C ALA A 345 -24.85 3.81 -3.96
N GLY A 346 -24.63 2.52 -4.21
CA GLY A 346 -25.37 1.75 -5.20
C GLY A 346 -24.68 1.55 -6.55
N TYR A 347 -23.56 2.24 -6.79
CA TYR A 347 -22.78 2.15 -8.02
C TYR A 347 -21.39 1.54 -7.75
N ARG A 348 -20.82 0.86 -8.75
CA ARG A 348 -19.48 0.24 -8.72
C ARG A 348 -18.86 0.19 -10.13
N GLY A 349 -17.58 -0.19 -10.19
CA GLY A 349 -16.84 -0.39 -11.44
C GLY A 349 -16.25 0.91 -12.01
N GLN A 350 -15.52 0.78 -13.13
CA GLN A 350 -14.95 1.92 -13.84
C GLN A 350 -16.08 2.82 -14.40
N GLY A 351 -15.97 4.13 -14.15
CA GLY A 351 -17.00 5.12 -14.51
C GLY A 351 -18.32 4.98 -13.74
N CYS A 352 -18.36 4.17 -12.67
CA CYS A 352 -19.57 3.90 -11.87
C CYS A 352 -20.77 3.47 -12.73
N THR A 353 -20.49 2.66 -13.76
CA THR A 353 -21.47 2.24 -14.77
C THR A 353 -22.27 1.01 -14.35
N SER A 354 -21.78 0.26 -13.35
CA SER A 354 -22.42 -0.96 -12.85
C SER A 354 -23.10 -0.71 -11.51
N CYS A 355 -24.21 -1.39 -11.24
CA CYS A 355 -24.85 -1.35 -9.93
C CYS A 355 -24.15 -2.30 -8.95
N SER A 356 -24.08 -1.91 -7.68
CA SER A 356 -23.66 -2.79 -6.57
C SER A 356 -24.66 -3.92 -6.36
N ASP A 357 -24.29 -4.97 -5.63
CA ASP A 357 -25.13 -6.19 -5.48
C ASP A 357 -26.51 -5.94 -4.82
N GLU A 358 -26.68 -4.85 -4.08
CA GLU A 358 -27.96 -4.46 -3.47
C GLU A 358 -28.80 -3.49 -4.33
N HIS A 359 -28.31 -3.16 -5.53
CA HIS A 359 -28.92 -2.20 -6.42
C HIS A 359 -29.07 -2.80 -7.81
N ALA A 360 -30.03 -2.30 -8.58
CA ALA A 360 -30.18 -2.69 -9.98
C ALA A 360 -30.54 -1.49 -10.85
N MET A 361 -30.33 -1.61 -12.15
CA MET A 361 -30.57 -0.52 -13.10
C MET A 361 -32.05 -0.16 -13.12
N ALA A 362 -32.37 1.13 -13.03
CA ALA A 362 -33.73 1.64 -13.10
C ALA A 362 -34.33 1.37 -14.48
N ASP A 363 -35.59 0.95 -14.54
CA ASP A 363 -36.27 0.81 -15.84
C ASP A 363 -36.46 2.17 -16.54
N SER A 364 -36.42 3.28 -15.77
CA SER A 364 -36.52 4.64 -16.29
C SER A 364 -35.22 5.21 -16.86
N SER A 365 -34.06 4.65 -16.50
CA SER A 365 -32.75 5.07 -16.99
C SER A 365 -31.72 3.97 -16.80
N VAL A 366 -31.08 3.56 -17.90
CA VAL A 366 -30.01 2.55 -17.92
C VAL A 366 -28.76 2.96 -17.13
N PHE A 367 -28.62 4.25 -16.77
CA PHE A 367 -27.47 4.79 -16.02
C PHE A 367 -27.82 5.16 -14.56
N SER A 368 -29.00 4.79 -14.10
CA SER A 368 -29.41 5.03 -12.71
C SER A 368 -29.55 3.70 -11.98
N CYS A 369 -28.87 3.56 -10.84
CA CYS A 369 -29.00 2.41 -9.96
C CYS A 369 -30.01 2.73 -8.85
N THR A 370 -30.93 1.80 -8.60
CA THR A 370 -31.96 1.90 -7.56
C THR A 370 -31.76 0.79 -6.54
N ALA A 371 -31.88 1.10 -5.26
CA ALA A 371 -31.77 0.09 -4.20
C ALA A 371 -32.91 -0.92 -4.31
N CYS A 372 -32.57 -2.21 -4.39
CA CYS A 372 -33.55 -3.28 -4.38
C CYS A 372 -34.19 -3.34 -2.98
N SER A 373 -35.51 -3.28 -2.92
CA SER A 373 -36.22 -3.40 -1.64
C SER A 373 -36.09 -4.82 -1.10
N THR A 374 -35.63 -4.97 0.14
CA THR A 374 -35.64 -6.26 0.87
C THR A 374 -37.01 -6.58 1.48
N ASP A 375 -37.93 -5.62 1.53
CA ASP A 375 -39.28 -5.84 2.03
C ASP A 375 -40.15 -6.59 0.99
N ARG A 376 -40.61 -7.80 1.37
CA ARG A 376 -41.50 -8.65 0.59
C ARG A 376 -42.79 -7.96 0.14
N ARG A 377 -43.32 -7.02 0.93
CA ARG A 377 -44.55 -6.29 0.56
C ARG A 377 -44.30 -5.39 -0.63
N VAL A 378 -43.19 -4.65 -0.60
CA VAL A 378 -42.76 -3.78 -1.71
C VAL A 378 -42.45 -4.63 -2.94
N GLN A 379 -41.76 -5.76 -2.77
CA GLN A 379 -41.48 -6.70 -3.86
C GLN A 379 -42.76 -7.25 -4.49
N ALA A 380 -43.77 -7.60 -3.69
CA ALA A 380 -45.06 -8.07 -4.20
C ALA A 380 -45.79 -6.99 -5.02
N VAL A 381 -45.76 -5.74 -4.54
CA VAL A 381 -46.32 -4.60 -5.28
C VAL A 381 -45.57 -4.36 -6.58
N GLN A 382 -44.24 -4.45 -6.57
CA GLN A 382 -43.41 -4.33 -7.78
C GLN A 382 -43.71 -5.45 -8.78
N TRP A 383 -43.85 -6.70 -8.32
CA TRP A 383 -44.27 -7.84 -9.15
C TRP A 383 -45.65 -7.63 -9.78
N ILE A 384 -46.64 -7.22 -8.98
CA ILE A 384 -47.99 -6.93 -9.49
C ILE A 384 -47.94 -5.81 -10.52
N THR A 385 -47.17 -4.76 -10.25
CA THR A 385 -47.04 -3.62 -11.17
C THR A 385 -46.38 -4.05 -12.47
N PHE A 386 -45.27 -4.77 -12.41
CA PHE A 386 -44.54 -5.30 -13.58
C PHE A 386 -45.42 -6.23 -14.43
N LEU A 387 -46.12 -7.17 -13.80
CA LEU A 387 -47.05 -8.07 -14.49
C LEU A 387 -48.23 -7.30 -15.08
N SER A 388 -48.82 -6.37 -14.32
CA SER A 388 -49.98 -5.59 -14.76
C SER A 388 -49.68 -4.76 -16.00
N GLN A 389 -48.50 -4.15 -16.10
CA GLN A 389 -48.10 -3.38 -17.29
C GLN A 389 -48.06 -4.26 -18.53
N ARG A 390 -47.46 -5.46 -18.44
CA ARG A 390 -47.38 -6.38 -19.58
C ARG A 390 -48.73 -7.00 -19.93
N THR A 391 -49.50 -7.41 -18.92
CA THR A 391 -50.85 -7.96 -19.10
C THR A 391 -51.81 -6.93 -19.67
N PHE A 392 -51.69 -5.66 -19.28
CA PHE A 392 -52.53 -4.58 -19.80
C PHE A 392 -52.26 -4.32 -21.30
N LEU A 393 -50.99 -4.26 -21.71
CA LEU A 393 -50.63 -4.13 -23.12
C LEU A 393 -51.08 -5.33 -23.95
N PHE A 394 -50.92 -6.54 -23.40
CA PHE A 394 -51.43 -7.75 -24.03
C PHE A 394 -52.96 -7.72 -24.14
N ALA A 395 -53.67 -7.30 -23.10
CA ALA A 395 -55.13 -7.20 -23.09
C ALA A 395 -55.64 -6.17 -24.11
N ILE A 396 -55.00 -5.00 -24.24
CA ILE A 396 -55.34 -4.02 -25.27
C ILE A 396 -55.09 -4.61 -26.67
N GLY A 397 -53.94 -5.26 -26.91
CA GLY A 397 -53.64 -5.91 -28.18
C GLY A 397 -54.66 -7.00 -28.53
N ALA A 398 -55.00 -7.84 -27.56
CA ALA A 398 -56.00 -8.90 -27.70
C ALA A 398 -57.40 -8.34 -27.96
N LEU A 399 -57.84 -7.35 -27.18
CA LEU A 399 -59.15 -6.69 -27.39
C LEU A 399 -59.24 -6.00 -28.74
N SER A 400 -58.14 -5.39 -29.21
CA SER A 400 -58.06 -4.80 -30.55
C SER A 400 -58.21 -5.86 -31.65
N ALA A 401 -57.54 -7.00 -31.51
CA ALA A 401 -57.67 -8.13 -32.43
C ALA A 401 -59.06 -8.78 -32.40
N PHE A 402 -59.67 -8.92 -31.22
CA PHE A 402 -61.05 -9.42 -31.08
C PHE A 402 -62.07 -8.40 -31.59
N GLY A 403 -61.80 -7.10 -31.45
CA GLY A 403 -62.61 -6.03 -32.03
C GLY A 403 -62.63 -6.08 -33.56
N ALA A 404 -61.46 -6.29 -34.19
CA ALA A 404 -61.35 -6.47 -35.64
C ALA A 404 -62.16 -7.69 -36.16
N LYS A 405 -62.29 -8.75 -35.35
CA LYS A 405 -63.12 -9.92 -35.68
C LYS A 405 -64.61 -9.60 -35.78
N LYS A 406 -65.09 -8.58 -35.05
CA LYS A 406 -66.50 -8.18 -35.02
C LYS A 406 -66.89 -7.28 -36.20
N ALA A 407 -65.91 -6.74 -36.94
CA ALA A 407 -66.10 -5.89 -38.11
C ALA A 407 -66.38 -6.68 -39.41
N GLY A 408 -66.53 -8.01 -39.32
CA GLY A 408 -67.19 -8.82 -40.36
C GLY A 408 -66.45 -8.92 -41.68
N ASP A 409 -65.36 -9.68 -41.72
CA ASP A 409 -65.06 -10.65 -42.80
C ASP A 409 -63.61 -11.15 -42.70
N LEU A 410 -63.30 -12.04 -41.74
CA LEU A 410 -62.00 -12.70 -41.75
C LEU A 410 -62.11 -14.17 -41.35
N LYS A 411 -61.85 -15.04 -42.34
CA LYS A 411 -61.62 -16.48 -42.20
C LYS A 411 -60.45 -16.73 -41.24
N GLN A 412 -60.61 -17.75 -40.40
CA GLN A 412 -59.57 -18.29 -39.52
C GLN A 412 -58.28 -18.57 -40.31
N SER A 413 -57.26 -17.75 -40.14
CA SER A 413 -55.91 -18.09 -40.56
C SER A 413 -54.97 -17.91 -39.37
N SER A 414 -54.10 -18.89 -39.15
CA SER A 414 -52.98 -18.87 -38.19
C SER A 414 -52.04 -17.68 -38.38
N ILE A 415 -52.18 -16.95 -39.49
CA ILE A 415 -51.48 -15.72 -39.83
C ILE A 415 -51.78 -14.60 -38.83
N TYR A 416 -53.00 -14.49 -38.30
CA TYR A 416 -53.36 -13.45 -37.34
C TYR A 416 -52.70 -13.64 -35.97
N LEU A 417 -52.46 -14.88 -35.53
CA LEU A 417 -51.78 -15.14 -34.27
C LEU A 417 -50.30 -14.76 -34.35
N ASN A 418 -49.64 -15.08 -35.47
CA ASN A 418 -48.27 -14.67 -35.73
C ASN A 418 -48.15 -13.14 -35.90
N GLN A 419 -49.14 -12.49 -36.53
CA GLN A 419 -49.20 -11.03 -36.61
C GLN A 419 -49.47 -10.38 -35.24
N LEU A 420 -50.26 -11.01 -34.37
CA LEU A 420 -50.49 -10.53 -33.00
C LEU A 420 -49.22 -10.59 -32.16
N MET A 421 -48.45 -11.69 -32.25
CA MET A 421 -47.16 -11.81 -31.55
C MET A 421 -46.12 -10.82 -32.08
N ALA A 422 -46.05 -10.63 -33.41
CA ALA A 422 -45.20 -9.61 -34.01
C ALA A 422 -45.62 -8.18 -33.61
N PHE A 423 -46.93 -7.90 -33.60
CA PHE A 423 -47.48 -6.62 -33.17
C PHE A 423 -47.22 -6.35 -31.69
N ALA A 424 -47.41 -7.33 -30.80
CA ALA A 424 -47.13 -7.17 -29.37
C ALA A 424 -45.64 -6.86 -29.12
N THR A 425 -44.75 -7.51 -29.87
CA THR A 425 -43.29 -7.29 -29.75
C THR A 425 -42.89 -5.88 -30.23
N ILE A 426 -43.39 -5.45 -31.39
CA ILE A 426 -43.08 -4.13 -31.96
C ILE A 426 -43.78 -2.99 -31.18
N SER A 427 -45.01 -3.21 -30.74
CA SER A 427 -45.80 -2.22 -30.00
C SER A 427 -45.19 -1.90 -28.65
N ASN A 428 -44.53 -2.86 -27.99
CA ASN A 428 -43.87 -2.61 -26.72
C ASN A 428 -42.71 -1.61 -26.87
N THR A 429 -41.90 -1.75 -27.93
CA THR A 429 -40.79 -0.85 -28.22
C THR A 429 -41.28 0.54 -28.64
N ILE A 430 -42.31 0.60 -29.50
CA ILE A 430 -42.89 1.88 -29.95
C ILE A 430 -43.59 2.59 -28.79
N LEU A 431 -44.33 1.87 -27.95
CA LEU A 431 -45.03 2.48 -26.83
C LEU A 431 -44.06 2.98 -25.75
N ALA A 432 -42.97 2.26 -25.48
CA ALA A 432 -41.91 2.74 -24.59
C ALA A 432 -41.31 4.07 -25.11
N ALA A 433 -41.07 4.17 -26.41
CA ALA A 433 -40.59 5.41 -27.04
C ALA A 433 -41.64 6.54 -27.02
N VAL A 434 -42.91 6.22 -27.31
CA VAL A 434 -44.02 7.21 -27.31
C VAL A 434 -44.29 7.74 -25.91
N LEU A 435 -44.20 6.90 -24.87
CA LEU A 435 -44.41 7.31 -23.47
C LEU A 435 -43.31 8.25 -22.95
N GLN A 436 -42.15 8.30 -23.60
CA GLN A 436 -41.09 9.27 -23.27
C GLN A 436 -41.34 10.67 -23.89
N THR A 437 -42.26 10.82 -24.84
CA THR A 437 -42.55 12.10 -25.51
C THR A 437 -43.37 13.07 -24.64
N GLN A 438 -43.14 14.38 -24.81
CA GLN A 438 -43.82 15.42 -24.03
C GLN A 438 -45.34 15.42 -24.23
N THR A 439 -45.80 15.15 -25.46
CA THR A 439 -47.23 15.06 -25.79
C THR A 439 -47.94 13.93 -25.03
N ALA A 440 -47.27 12.79 -24.82
CA ALA A 440 -47.81 11.70 -24.02
C ALA A 440 -47.85 12.06 -22.52
N LYS A 441 -46.88 12.84 -22.02
CA LYS A 441 -46.89 13.39 -20.65
C LYS A 441 -48.04 14.38 -20.45
N ASP A 442 -48.33 15.20 -21.46
CA ASP A 442 -49.42 16.18 -21.39
C ASP A 442 -50.81 15.50 -21.48
N ILE A 443 -50.97 14.50 -22.36
CA ILE A 443 -52.19 13.68 -22.45
C ILE A 443 -52.42 12.85 -21.18
N LYS A 444 -51.35 12.38 -20.53
CA LYS A 444 -51.41 11.67 -19.23
C LYS A 444 -52.05 12.54 -18.14
N SER A 445 -51.75 13.85 -18.12
CA SER A 445 -52.33 14.78 -17.14
C SER A 445 -53.85 15.00 -17.35
N ALA A 446 -54.33 14.93 -18.60
CA ALA A 446 -55.74 15.12 -18.93
C ALA A 446 -56.57 13.84 -18.83
N ALA A 447 -55.99 12.66 -19.12
CA ALA A 447 -56.65 11.36 -19.04
C ALA A 447 -56.78 10.81 -17.59
N ALA A 448 -56.01 11.35 -16.65
CA ALA A 448 -55.98 10.93 -15.24
C ALA A 448 -57.35 11.04 -14.54
N ASN A 449 -58.27 11.90 -15.01
CA ASN A 449 -59.55 12.12 -14.35
C ASN A 449 -60.66 11.13 -14.71
N PHE A 450 -60.53 10.33 -15.78
CA PHE A 450 -61.70 9.61 -16.33
C PHE A 450 -61.69 8.08 -16.15
N PHE A 451 -60.58 7.40 -15.85
CA PHE A 451 -60.62 5.91 -15.78
C PHE A 451 -59.83 5.17 -14.69
N PHE A 452 -58.98 5.78 -13.86
CA PHE A 452 -58.18 4.96 -12.92
C PHE A 452 -57.65 5.70 -11.68
N ASN A 453 -58.40 5.73 -10.57
CA ASN A 453 -57.81 6.07 -9.26
C ASN A 453 -56.87 4.97 -8.71
N ALA A 454 -56.91 3.75 -9.27
CA ALA A 454 -56.02 2.65 -8.87
C ALA A 454 -54.82 2.44 -9.82
N ALA A 455 -54.93 2.79 -11.12
CA ALA A 455 -53.80 2.67 -12.06
C ALA A 455 -52.96 3.95 -12.21
N VAL A 456 -53.46 5.11 -11.77
CA VAL A 456 -52.65 6.35 -11.75
C VAL A 456 -51.55 6.26 -10.69
N HIS A 457 -51.81 5.64 -9.53
CA HIS A 457 -50.76 5.37 -8.54
C HIS A 457 -49.68 4.38 -9.02
N THR A 458 -50.02 3.43 -9.89
CA THR A 458 -49.03 2.52 -10.50
C THR A 458 -48.31 3.11 -11.71
N ALA A 459 -48.93 4.05 -12.44
CA ALA A 459 -48.29 4.76 -13.56
C ALA A 459 -47.37 5.92 -13.12
N GLU A 460 -47.58 6.50 -11.94
CA GLU A 460 -46.63 7.44 -11.31
C GLU A 460 -45.44 6.72 -10.69
N ALA A 461 -45.64 5.52 -10.15
CA ALA A 461 -44.56 4.62 -9.70
C ALA A 461 -43.67 4.13 -10.86
N ALA A 462 -44.22 4.07 -12.09
CA ALA A 462 -43.50 3.65 -13.29
C ALA A 462 -42.73 4.76 -14.01
N SER A 463 -43.15 6.03 -13.86
CA SER A 463 -42.48 7.17 -14.51
C SER A 463 -41.32 7.78 -13.69
N GLY A 464 -40.95 7.16 -12.57
CA GLY A 464 -39.73 7.50 -11.83
C GLY A 464 -39.70 8.89 -11.15
N GLN A 465 -40.81 9.63 -11.11
CA GLN A 465 -40.85 10.99 -10.54
C GLN A 465 -41.57 11.10 -9.17
N GLY A 466 -42.21 10.03 -8.69
CA GLY A 466 -42.81 9.99 -7.35
C GLY A 466 -41.84 9.46 -6.29
N SER A 467 -41.99 9.92 -5.04
CA SER A 467 -41.22 9.43 -3.86
C SER A 467 -41.34 7.92 -3.58
N LEU A 468 -42.21 7.20 -4.31
CA LEU A 468 -42.26 5.74 -4.32
C LEU A 468 -41.10 5.23 -5.19
N ARG A 469 -40.06 4.70 -4.52
CA ARG A 469 -38.81 4.18 -5.11
C ARG A 469 -39.06 3.50 -6.46
N SER A 470 -38.38 3.99 -7.50
CA SER A 470 -38.39 3.45 -8.86
C SER A 470 -38.27 1.93 -8.84
N ALA A 471 -39.18 1.23 -9.52
CA ALA A 471 -39.08 -0.21 -9.69
C ALA A 471 -37.98 -0.53 -10.72
N SER A 472 -37.26 -1.62 -10.48
CA SER A 472 -36.30 -2.19 -11.43
C SER A 472 -36.68 -3.64 -11.70
N SER A 473 -36.90 -3.97 -12.97
CA SER A 473 -37.14 -5.35 -13.41
C SER A 473 -35.97 -6.28 -13.09
N GLN A 474 -34.74 -5.77 -13.06
CA GLN A 474 -33.56 -6.53 -12.67
C GLN A 474 -33.57 -6.95 -11.20
N CYS A 475 -34.04 -6.09 -10.28
CA CYS A 475 -34.21 -6.46 -8.87
C CYS A 475 -35.15 -7.67 -8.72
N LEU A 476 -36.25 -7.70 -9.50
CA LEU A 476 -37.21 -8.80 -9.46
C LEU A 476 -36.61 -10.11 -10.00
N LEU A 477 -35.85 -10.02 -11.09
CA LEU A 477 -35.21 -11.19 -11.71
C LEU A 477 -34.12 -11.80 -10.82
N SER A 478 -33.26 -10.95 -10.23
CA SER A 478 -32.19 -11.38 -9.33
C SER A 478 -32.76 -12.14 -8.12
N LEU A 479 -33.81 -11.61 -7.49
CA LEU A 479 -34.43 -12.21 -6.31
C LEU A 479 -35.08 -13.58 -6.60
N THR A 480 -35.66 -13.74 -7.79
CA THR A 480 -36.55 -14.87 -8.07
C THR A 480 -35.80 -16.08 -8.60
N TYR A 481 -34.73 -15.83 -9.34
CA TYR A 481 -33.94 -16.91 -9.94
C TYR A 481 -32.58 -17.10 -9.27
N GLY A 482 -32.18 -16.23 -8.34
CA GLY A 482 -30.81 -16.23 -7.80
C GLY A 482 -29.76 -16.09 -8.91
N LEU A 483 -30.17 -15.65 -10.10
CA LEU A 483 -29.30 -15.44 -11.24
C LEU A 483 -28.58 -14.12 -10.97
N GLU A 484 -27.28 -14.20 -10.68
CA GLU A 484 -26.41 -13.05 -10.82
C GLU A 484 -26.58 -12.52 -12.25
N ALA A 485 -27.00 -11.27 -12.38
CA ALA A 485 -27.14 -10.61 -13.67
C ALA A 485 -25.73 -10.32 -14.22
N SER A 486 -25.05 -11.36 -14.71
CA SER A 486 -23.74 -11.24 -15.35
C SER A 486 -23.90 -10.66 -16.75
N ILE A 487 -24.17 -9.36 -16.85
CA ILE A 487 -23.94 -8.61 -18.09
C ILE A 487 -22.47 -8.19 -18.08
N SER A 488 -21.63 -9.02 -18.71
CA SER A 488 -20.38 -8.61 -19.38
C SER A 488 -19.34 -7.82 -18.55
N ASP A 489 -18.74 -8.45 -17.54
CA ASP A 489 -17.41 -8.02 -17.04
C ASP A 489 -16.30 -8.69 -17.85
N ASN A 490 -16.17 -8.37 -19.15
CA ASN A 490 -14.92 -8.54 -19.90
C ASN A 490 -15.01 -7.91 -21.31
N PRO A 491 -14.40 -6.73 -21.56
CA PRO A 491 -14.20 -6.20 -22.89
C PRO A 491 -12.79 -6.55 -23.42
N GLU A 492 -12.37 -7.81 -23.36
CA GLU A 492 -11.20 -8.27 -24.12
C GLU A 492 -11.54 -9.56 -24.88
N GLY A 493 -11.56 -9.46 -26.22
CA GLY A 493 -11.67 -10.60 -27.12
C GLY A 493 -13.07 -10.85 -27.69
N CYS A 494 -13.52 -10.00 -28.61
CA CYS A 494 -14.72 -10.25 -29.39
C CYS A 494 -14.45 -11.39 -30.40
N GLY A 495 -14.90 -12.60 -30.07
CA GLY A 495 -14.72 -13.76 -30.93
C GLY A 495 -15.44 -15.01 -30.43
N SER A 496 -16.75 -14.99 -30.23
CA SER A 496 -17.60 -16.20 -30.33
C SER A 496 -19.10 -15.90 -30.41
N ARG A 497 -19.76 -16.61 -31.33
CA ARG A 497 -21.20 -16.64 -31.58
C ARG A 497 -21.96 -17.08 -30.32
N ALA A 498 -22.88 -16.25 -29.85
CA ALA A 498 -23.91 -16.66 -28.90
C ALA A 498 -25.09 -17.29 -29.68
N HIS A 499 -25.30 -18.60 -29.48
CA HIS A 499 -26.56 -19.27 -29.80
C HIS A 499 -27.52 -19.07 -28.62
N PHE A 500 -28.58 -18.29 -28.83
CA PHE A 500 -29.73 -18.21 -27.92
C PHE A 500 -30.64 -19.42 -28.14
N ILE A 501 -31.06 -20.05 -27.04
CA ILE A 501 -31.92 -21.23 -27.02
C ILE A 501 -33.39 -20.80 -27.17
N ALA A 502 -34.06 -21.33 -28.20
CA ALA A 502 -35.50 -21.50 -28.25
C ALA A 502 -35.80 -23.00 -28.08
N VAL A 503 -36.60 -23.36 -27.09
CA VAL A 503 -37.16 -24.72 -26.93
C VAL A 503 -38.67 -24.60 -27.06
N LEU A 504 -39.22 -25.23 -28.09
CA LEU A 504 -40.51 -25.94 -28.18
C LEU A 504 -40.75 -26.27 -29.66
N ASP A 505 -40.39 -27.47 -30.12
CA ASP A 505 -41.30 -28.40 -30.83
C ASP A 505 -40.58 -29.72 -31.19
N GLU A 506 -41.34 -30.81 -31.24
CA GLU A 506 -40.91 -32.22 -31.31
C GLU A 506 -40.44 -32.71 -32.71
N GLY A 507 -39.71 -33.84 -32.73
CA GLY A 507 -40.06 -34.94 -33.64
C GLY A 507 -39.02 -35.46 -34.65
N PHE A 508 -38.44 -36.64 -34.33
CA PHE A 508 -38.04 -37.75 -35.22
C PHE A 508 -37.03 -37.53 -36.38
N SER A 509 -35.83 -38.09 -36.24
CA SER A 509 -35.41 -39.33 -36.93
C SER A 509 -33.90 -39.59 -36.75
N GLY A 510 -33.55 -40.83 -36.41
CA GLY A 510 -32.16 -41.24 -36.21
C GLY A 510 -31.44 -41.61 -37.50
N CYS A 511 -30.11 -41.62 -37.46
CA CYS A 511 -29.31 -42.64 -38.16
C CYS A 511 -27.83 -42.62 -37.74
N ALA A 512 -27.33 -43.84 -37.55
CA ALA A 512 -25.99 -44.33 -37.85
C ALA A 512 -24.75 -43.81 -37.07
N HIS A 513 -24.43 -44.60 -36.04
CA HIS A 513 -23.07 -44.85 -35.55
C HIS A 513 -22.11 -45.26 -36.69
N ARG A 514 -20.98 -44.55 -36.86
CA ARG A 514 -19.75 -45.11 -37.44
C ARG A 514 -18.50 -44.68 -36.67
N ARG A 515 -18.08 -45.64 -35.85
CA ARG A 515 -16.71 -46.09 -35.53
C ARG A 515 -15.61 -45.53 -36.45
N LEU A 516 -14.61 -44.87 -35.86
CA LEU A 516 -13.25 -44.80 -36.39
C LEU A 516 -12.25 -44.99 -35.23
N GLU A 517 -11.66 -46.17 -35.24
CA GLU A 517 -10.53 -46.62 -34.45
C GLU A 517 -9.21 -46.15 -35.09
N ARG A 518 -8.14 -46.10 -34.26
CA ARG A 518 -6.70 -46.21 -34.60
C ARG A 518 -6.02 -44.93 -35.13
N LEU A 519 -4.87 -44.48 -34.62
CA LEU A 519 -3.67 -45.20 -34.16
C LEU A 519 -2.97 -44.52 -32.97
N SER A 520 -2.62 -45.34 -31.98
CA SER A 520 -1.58 -45.12 -30.98
C SER A 520 -0.45 -46.11 -31.24
N ARG A 521 0.81 -45.64 -31.27
CA ARG A 521 2.05 -46.36 -30.87
C ARG A 521 3.26 -45.44 -31.12
N LYS A 522 4.04 -45.13 -30.05
CA LYS A 522 5.37 -45.70 -29.71
C LYS A 522 6.47 -45.26 -30.70
N ASP A 523 7.70 -44.92 -30.33
CA ASP A 523 8.46 -45.09 -29.09
C ASP A 523 9.72 -44.21 -29.20
N SER A 524 10.21 -43.76 -28.05
CA SER A 524 11.63 -43.55 -27.67
C SER A 524 12.73 -43.49 -28.76
N ARG A 525 13.61 -42.47 -28.69
CA ARG A 525 15.03 -42.63 -28.26
C ARG A 525 15.86 -41.34 -28.40
N HIS A 526 16.64 -41.11 -27.34
CA HIS A 526 17.97 -40.49 -27.27
C HIS A 526 18.54 -39.77 -28.51
N ARG A 527 19.02 -38.54 -28.31
CA ARG A 527 20.46 -38.23 -28.16
C ARG A 527 20.69 -36.74 -27.89
N ASN A 528 21.39 -36.46 -26.80
CA ASN A 528 22.25 -35.27 -26.63
C ASN A 528 23.39 -35.35 -27.66
N PRO A 529 23.94 -34.23 -28.14
CA PRO A 529 25.26 -33.88 -27.61
C PRO A 529 25.55 -32.38 -27.46
N TYR A 530 26.49 -32.13 -26.55
CA TYR A 530 27.33 -30.96 -26.33
C TYR A 530 27.93 -30.34 -27.60
N CYS A 531 28.15 -29.01 -27.56
CA CYS A 531 29.31 -28.28 -28.10
C CYS A 531 29.29 -26.85 -27.50
N LEU A 532 30.10 -26.56 -26.47
CA LEU A 532 31.46 -26.00 -26.54
C LEU A 532 31.56 -24.56 -27.09
N MET A 533 31.86 -23.63 -26.17
CA MET A 533 32.55 -22.36 -26.44
C MET A 533 33.95 -22.61 -27.01
N PRO A 534 34.53 -21.56 -27.64
CA PRO A 534 35.86 -21.14 -27.22
C PRO A 534 35.97 -19.63 -26.91
N ARG A 535 37.03 -19.38 -26.15
CA ARG A 535 37.53 -18.14 -25.53
C ARG A 535 38.16 -17.12 -26.49
N THR A 536 38.36 -15.93 -25.91
CA THR A 536 39.44 -14.93 -26.08
C THR A 536 39.46 -14.05 -27.33
N PHE A 537 39.24 -12.75 -27.11
CA PHE A 537 40.34 -11.80 -26.89
C PHE A 537 40.05 -10.93 -25.66
#